data_AF-A0A6N0WT88-F1
#
_entry.id   AF-A0A6N0WT88-F1
#
_cell.length_a   1.000
_cell.length_b   1.000
_cell.length_c   1.000
_cell.angle_alpha   90.00
_cell.angle_beta   90.00
_cell.angle_gamma   90.00
#
_symmetry.space_group_name_H-M   'P 1'
#
loop_
_entity.id
_entity.type
_entity.pdbx_description
1 polymer ?
#
loop_
_entity_poly.entity_id
_entity_poly.type
_entity_poly.pdbx_seq_one_letter_code
_entity_poly.pdbx_strand_id
1 'polypeptide(L)'
;MVVLVALHESAPPASRFAVLMGEENPPAHASTDPLMAELQRCRALAAGTDDAACREAWEVNRRRFMGESRIYIPPAIASDTGEH
;
A
#
# COMPACT_ATOMS: atom_id res chain seq x y z
N MET A 1 -10.13 -56.60 -4.70
CA MET A 1 -9.68 -55.43 -5.50
C MET A 1 -9.67 -54.23 -4.58
N VAL A 2 -8.55 -53.52 -4.47
CA VAL A 2 -8.45 -52.29 -3.68
C VAL A 2 -8.42 -51.12 -4.66
N VAL A 3 -9.28 -50.13 -4.46
CA VAL A 3 -9.30 -48.89 -5.26
C VAL A 3 -8.76 -47.77 -4.38
N LEU A 4 -7.70 -47.11 -4.85
CA LEU A 4 -7.15 -45.91 -4.23
C LEU A 4 -7.82 -44.69 -4.85
N VAL A 5 -8.51 -43.90 -4.05
CA VAL A 5 -9.08 -42.60 -4.48
C VAL A 5 -8.08 -41.51 -4.09
N ALA A 6 -7.50 -40.85 -5.08
CA ALA A 6 -6.72 -39.63 -4.86
C ALA A 6 -7.68 -38.45 -4.67
N LEU A 7 -7.61 -37.78 -3.53
CA LEU A 7 -8.30 -36.51 -3.33
C LEU A 7 -7.58 -35.45 -4.19
N HIS A 8 -8.25 -34.93 -5.20
CA HIS A 8 -7.78 -33.75 -5.92
C HIS A 8 -8.01 -32.54 -5.01
N GLU A 9 -6.93 -32.03 -4.43
CA GLU A 9 -6.94 -30.80 -3.63
C GLU A 9 -7.36 -29.65 -4.56
N SER A 10 -8.52 -29.06 -4.29
CA SER A 10 -9.08 -27.98 -5.11
C SER A 10 -8.11 -26.80 -5.11
N ALA A 11 -7.73 -26.32 -6.29
CA ALA A 11 -6.85 -25.16 -6.45
C ALA A 11 -7.33 -23.99 -5.57
N PRO A 12 -6.42 -23.22 -4.94
CA PRO A 12 -6.82 -22.06 -4.14
C PRO A 12 -7.66 -21.10 -4.98
N PRO A 13 -8.69 -20.46 -4.40
CA PRO A 13 -9.53 -19.52 -5.14
C PRO A 13 -8.65 -18.41 -5.72
N ALA A 14 -8.92 -18.06 -6.99
CA ALA A 14 -8.20 -16.99 -7.67
C ALA A 14 -8.26 -15.70 -6.82
N SER A 15 -7.10 -15.07 -6.61
CA SER A 15 -7.03 -13.77 -5.96
C SER A 15 -7.99 -12.79 -6.65
N ARG A 16 -8.84 -12.12 -5.86
CA ARG A 16 -9.72 -11.05 -6.36
C ARG A 16 -8.94 -9.82 -6.88
N PHE A 17 -7.64 -9.77 -6.62
CA PHE A 17 -6.77 -8.69 -7.03
C PHE A 17 -5.96 -9.13 -8.25
N ALA A 18 -6.20 -8.48 -9.37
CA ALA A 18 -5.33 -8.53 -10.54
C ALA A 18 -4.26 -7.44 -10.41
N VAL A 19 -2.99 -7.83 -10.27
CA VAL A 19 -1.87 -6.90 -10.37
C VAL A 19 -1.60 -6.68 -11.86
N LEU A 20 -2.07 -5.56 -12.40
CA LEU A 20 -1.72 -5.15 -13.75
C LEU A 20 -0.23 -4.77 -13.75
N MET A 21 0.61 -5.66 -14.28
CA MET A 21 2.02 -5.37 -14.49
C MET A 21 2.15 -4.40 -15.68
N GLY A 22 2.15 -3.11 -15.36
CA GLY A 22 2.66 -2.04 -16.21
C GLY A 22 1.71 -1.56 -17.31
N GLU A 23 1.15 -0.37 -17.11
CA GLU A 23 1.02 0.58 -18.22
C GLU A 23 1.56 1.93 -17.75
N GLU A 24 2.43 2.48 -18.59
CA GLU A 24 3.19 3.73 -18.49
C GLU A 24 2.82 4.65 -17.32
N ASN A 25 3.73 4.77 -16.35
CA ASN A 25 3.78 5.96 -15.51
C ASN A 25 3.93 7.16 -16.46
N PRO A 26 2.93 8.07 -16.57
CA PRO A 26 3.06 9.25 -17.41
C PRO A 26 4.37 9.94 -17.06
N PRO A 27 5.10 10.52 -18.04
CA PRO A 27 6.37 11.19 -17.77
C PRO A 27 6.10 12.12 -16.60
N ALA A 28 6.78 11.85 -15.49
CA ALA A 28 6.60 12.67 -14.31
C ALA A 28 6.94 14.08 -14.76
N HIS A 29 5.92 14.95 -14.89
CA HIS A 29 6.14 16.36 -15.14
C HIS A 29 7.24 16.76 -14.18
N ALA A 30 8.37 17.26 -14.71
CA ALA A 30 9.54 17.60 -13.91
C ALA A 30 9.04 18.44 -12.75
N SER A 31 8.93 17.81 -11.59
CA SER A 31 8.18 18.40 -10.51
C SER A 31 9.02 19.56 -10.04
N THR A 32 8.51 20.78 -10.13
CA THR A 32 9.20 21.95 -9.57
C THR A 32 9.40 21.80 -8.05
N ASP A 33 8.69 20.86 -7.41
CA ASP A 33 8.93 20.48 -6.02
C ASP A 33 10.19 19.61 -5.90
N PRO A 34 11.25 20.11 -5.22
CA PRO A 34 12.45 19.32 -4.96
C PRO A 34 12.18 18.04 -4.15
N LEU A 35 11.14 18.02 -3.30
CA LEU A 35 10.78 16.81 -2.55
C LEU A 35 10.29 15.69 -3.49
N MET A 36 9.53 16.04 -4.53
CA MET A 36 9.03 15.06 -5.49
C MET A 36 10.14 14.46 -6.35
N ALA A 37 11.14 15.26 -6.74
CA ALA A 37 12.33 14.77 -7.41
C ALA A 37 13.11 13.78 -6.53
N GLU A 38 13.23 14.06 -5.23
CA GLU A 38 13.90 13.19 -4.29
C GLU A 38 13.18 11.84 -4.10
N LEU A 39 11.85 11.87 -3.98
CA LEU A 39 11.03 10.65 -3.90
C LEU A 39 11.11 9.82 -5.19
N GLN A 40 11.33 10.45 -6.35
CA GLN A 40 11.57 9.77 -7.62
C GLN A 40 12.96 9.13 -7.69
N ARG A 41 13.97 9.74 -7.09
CA ARG A 41 15.28 9.10 -6.96
C ARG A 41 15.19 7.89 -6.04
N CYS A 42 14.53 8.04 -4.89
CA CYS A 42 14.44 6.98 -3.88
C CYS A 42 13.67 5.74 -4.34
N ARG A 43 12.62 5.88 -5.16
CA ARG A 43 11.88 4.73 -5.70
C ARG A 43 12.69 3.89 -6.70
N ALA A 44 13.72 4.47 -7.30
CA ALA A 44 14.55 3.81 -8.30
C ALA A 44 15.69 2.99 -7.67
N LEU A 45 15.92 3.13 -6.36
CA LEU A 45 16.93 2.38 -5.64
C LEU A 45 16.53 0.91 -5.48
N ALA A 46 17.53 0.04 -5.38
CA ALA A 46 17.31 -1.37 -5.08
C ALA A 46 16.67 -1.54 -3.69
N ALA A 47 15.80 -2.53 -3.55
CA ALA A 47 15.23 -2.90 -2.27
C ALA A 47 16.34 -3.21 -1.25
N GLY A 48 16.18 -2.73 -0.02
CA GLY A 48 17.18 -2.90 1.05
C GLY A 48 18.33 -1.90 1.05
N THR A 49 18.32 -0.91 0.14
CA THR A 49 19.26 0.23 0.22
C THR A 49 18.94 1.06 1.47
N ASP A 50 19.90 1.22 2.37
CA ASP A 50 19.79 2.15 3.51
C ASP A 50 20.38 3.51 3.12
N ASP A 51 19.50 4.43 2.72
CA ASP A 51 19.84 5.80 2.36
C ASP A 51 19.13 6.76 3.32
N ALA A 52 19.92 7.51 4.09
CA ALA A 52 19.40 8.42 5.11
C ALA A 52 18.57 9.57 4.51
N ALA A 53 18.97 10.09 3.34
CA ALA A 53 18.24 11.16 2.66
C ALA A 53 16.87 10.66 2.17
N CYS A 54 16.79 9.41 1.71
CA CYS A 54 15.52 8.79 1.36
C CYS A 54 14.61 8.60 2.56
N ARG A 55 15.13 8.19 3.72
CA ARG A 55 14.33 8.08 4.95
C ARG A 55 13.72 9.44 5.34
N GLU A 56 14.52 10.50 5.30
CA GLU A 56 14.05 11.86 5.59
C GLU A 56 12.99 12.34 4.60
N ALA A 57 13.22 12.17 3.29
CA ALA A 57 12.28 12.57 2.25
C ALA A 57 10.91 11.88 2.41
N TRP A 58 10.92 10.58 2.71
CA TRP A 58 9.69 9.83 3.00
C TRP A 58 8.97 10.32 4.25
N GLU A 59 9.71 10.72 5.30
CA GLU A 59 9.12 11.28 6.51
C GLU A 59 8.47 12.64 6.26
N VAL A 60 9.12 13.52 5.49
CA VAL A 60 8.54 14.82 5.09
C VAL A 60 7.26 14.59 4.27
N ASN A 61 7.28 13.68 3.30
CA ASN A 61 6.10 13.32 2.50
C ASN A 61 4.96 12.79 3.38
N ARG A 62 5.27 11.87 4.29
CA ARG A 62 4.31 11.31 5.25
C ARG A 62 3.64 12.42 6.07
N ARG A 63 4.42 13.35 6.64
CA ARG A 63 3.89 14.46 7.45
C ARG A 63 2.98 15.38 6.63
N ARG A 64 3.37 15.73 5.40
CA ARG A 64 2.60 16.63 4.52
C ARG A 64 1.24 16.06 4.12
N PHE A 65 1.19 14.78 3.76
CA PHE A 65 0.01 14.20 3.11
C PHE A 65 -0.79 13.23 3.98
N MET A 66 -0.15 12.59 4.97
CA MET A 66 -0.82 11.66 5.88
C MET A 66 -1.02 12.22 7.29
N GLY A 67 -0.55 13.45 7.54
CA GLY A 67 -0.57 14.09 8.85
C GLY A 67 0.45 13.50 9.84
N GLU A 68 0.70 14.21 10.94
CA GLU A 68 1.51 13.73 12.07
C GLU A 68 0.78 12.63 12.86
N SER A 69 -0.55 12.72 12.91
CA SER A 69 -1.43 11.76 13.56
C SER A 69 -2.49 11.29 12.58
N ARG A 70 -2.56 9.98 12.33
CA ARG A 70 -3.82 9.38 11.88
C ARG A 70 -4.81 9.63 13.01
N ILE A 71 -5.69 10.63 12.89
CA ILE A 71 -6.82 10.74 13.81
C ILE A 71 -7.70 9.54 13.51
N TYR A 72 -7.60 8.52 14.36
CA TYR A 72 -8.54 7.41 14.34
C TYR A 72 -9.87 7.98 14.83
N ILE A 73 -10.83 8.13 13.91
CA ILE A 73 -12.22 8.39 14.25
C ILE A 73 -12.85 7.01 14.45
N PRO A 74 -13.05 6.52 15.70
CA PRO A 74 -13.80 5.29 15.89
C PRO A 74 -15.18 5.45 15.25
N PRO A 75 -15.69 4.43 14.55
CA PRO A 75 -17.08 4.45 14.10
C PRO A 75 -17.96 4.66 15.33
N ALA A 76 -18.89 5.62 15.26
CA ALA A 76 -19.87 5.78 16.31
C ALA A 76 -20.64 4.46 16.43
N ILE A 77 -20.38 3.70 17.50
CA ILE A 77 -21.29 2.62 17.89
C ILE A 77 -22.59 3.33 18.17
N ALA A 78 -23.59 3.13 17.30
CA ALA A 78 -24.93 3.60 17.56
C ALA A 78 -25.33 3.03 18.91
N SER A 79 -25.34 3.88 19.94
CA SER A 79 -25.98 3.59 21.20
C SER A 79 -27.47 3.54 20.89
N ASP A 80 -27.93 2.39 20.46
CA ASP A 80 -29.32 1.99 20.60
C ASP A 80 -29.56 1.77 22.10
N THR A 81 -29.58 2.90 22.81
CA THR A 81 -30.18 2.99 24.13
C THR A 81 -31.67 2.93 23.87
N GLY A 82 -32.26 1.75 24.08
CA GLY A 82 -33.70 1.65 24.22
C GLY A 82 -34.19 2.56 25.34
N GLU A 83 -35.36 3.17 25.15
CA GLU A 83 -36.41 3.42 26.16
C GLU A 83 -37.50 4.36 25.60
N HIS A 84 -38.65 3.78 25.21
CA HIS A 84 -39.99 4.02 25.79
C HIS A 84 -41.03 3.13 25.08
#